data_AF-A0A7W4CWH1-F1
#
_entry.id   AF-A0A7W4CWH1-F1
#
_cell.length_a   1.000
_cell.length_b   1.000
_cell.length_c   1.000
_cell.angle_alpha   90.00
_cell.angle_beta   90.00
_cell.angle_gamma   90.00
#
_symmetry.space_group_name_H-M   'P 1'
#
loop_
_entity.id
_entity.type
_entity.pdbx_description
1 polymer ?
#
loop_
_entity_poly.entity_id
_entity_poly.type
_entity_poly.pdbx_seq_one_letter_code
_entity_poly.pdbx_strand_id
1 'polypeptide(L)' 'MVSEEQIRQWTNEAEAGYDVAELKRRGRGRPGRGAEPMQVIAVRLTAEEITALDALAERDNVSRSEAIRRALAGYAA' A
#
# COMPACT_ATOMS: atom_id res chain seq x y z
N MET A 1 -4.02 -0.45 -32.30
CA MET A 1 -5.46 -0.77 -32.48
C MET A 1 -5.63 -2.25 -32.16
N VAL A 2 -6.72 -2.61 -31.49
CA VAL A 2 -7.03 -4.02 -31.20
C VAL A 2 -7.42 -4.70 -32.53
N SER A 3 -6.90 -5.90 -32.80
CA SER A 3 -7.23 -6.67 -34.01
C SER A 3 -8.47 -7.54 -33.82
N GLU A 4 -9.15 -7.93 -34.90
CA GLU A 4 -10.27 -8.87 -34.82
C GLU A 4 -9.87 -10.25 -34.26
N GLU A 5 -8.64 -10.68 -34.54
CA GLU A 5 -8.03 -11.88 -33.98
C GLU A 5 -8.01 -11.83 -32.45
N GLN A 6 -7.58 -10.68 -31.92
CA GLN A 6 -7.46 -10.43 -30.49
C GLN A 6 -8.84 -10.36 -29.82
N ILE A 7 -9.85 -9.81 -30.51
CA ILE A 7 -11.24 -9.81 -30.05
C ILE A 7 -11.79 -11.23 -29.98
N ARG A 8 -11.62 -12.05 -31.04
CA ARG A 8 -12.05 -13.46 -31.05
C ARG A 8 -11.43 -14.25 -29.91
N GLN A 9 -10.14 -14.04 -29.66
CA GLN A 9 -9.44 -14.72 -28.58
C GLN A 9 -10.08 -14.43 -27.22
N TRP A 10 -10.36 -13.16 -26.93
CA TRP A 10 -11.03 -12.77 -25.68
C TRP A 10 -12.46 -13.27 -25.58
N THR A 11 -13.21 -13.31 -26.68
CA THR A 11 -14.55 -13.90 -26.70
C THR A 11 -14.51 -15.38 -26.35
N ASN A 12 -13.62 -16.14 -27.00
CA ASN A 12 -13.46 -17.57 -26.73
C ASN A 12 -13.03 -17.84 -25.28
N GLU A 13 -12.14 -17.01 -24.73
CA GLU A 13 -11.70 -17.10 -23.34
C GLU A 13 -12.84 -16.84 -22.36
N ALA A 14 -13.67 -15.83 -22.63
CA ALA A 14 -14.84 -15.53 -21.81
C ALA A 14 -15.91 -16.63 -21.88
N GLU A 15 -16.15 -17.20 -23.06
CA GLU A 15 -17.11 -18.30 -23.26
C GLU A 15 -16.65 -19.63 -22.67
N ALA A 16 -15.33 -19.91 -22.69
CA ALA A 16 -14.75 -21.08 -22.04
C ALA A 16 -14.91 -21.05 -20.51
N GLY A 17 -15.07 -19.85 -19.94
CA GLY A 17 -15.22 -19.64 -18.51
C GLY A 17 -13.88 -19.69 -17.76
N TYR A 18 -13.78 -18.90 -16.69
CA TYR A 18 -12.57 -18.86 -15.86
C TYR A 18 -12.68 -19.78 -14.65
N ASP A 19 -11.57 -20.41 -14.28
CA ASP A 19 -11.47 -21.10 -13.00
C ASP A 19 -11.49 -20.09 -11.84
N VAL A 20 -12.66 -19.99 -11.20
CA VAL A 20 -12.88 -19.10 -10.07
C VAL A 20 -11.98 -19.45 -8.88
N ALA A 21 -11.58 -20.72 -8.72
CA ALA A 21 -10.68 -21.13 -7.65
C ALA A 21 -9.25 -20.63 -7.91
N GLU A 22 -8.79 -20.66 -9.16
CA GLU A 22 -7.50 -20.09 -9.55
C GLU A 22 -7.47 -18.57 -9.40
N LEU A 23 -8.52 -17.87 -9.85
CA LEU A 23 -8.65 -16.42 -9.71
C LEU A 23 -8.72 -15.97 -8.25
N LYS A 24 -9.34 -16.79 -7.38
CA LYS A 24 -9.41 -16.54 -5.93
C LYS A 24 -8.13 -16.91 -5.19
N ARG A 25 -7.20 -17.64 -5.81
CA ARG A 25 -5.89 -17.99 -5.25
C ARG A 25 -5.02 -16.74 -5.20
N ARG A 26 -5.37 -15.82 -4.31
CA ARG A 26 -4.56 -14.66 -3.96
C ARG A 26 -3.25 -15.21 -3.38
N GLY A 27 -2.12 -14.81 -3.96
CA GLY A 27 -0.80 -15.10 -3.38
C GLY A 27 -0.70 -14.53 -1.96
N ARG A 28 0.46 -14.69 -1.30
CA ARG A 28 0.76 -13.85 -0.11
C ARG A 28 0.46 -12.41 -0.52
N GLY A 29 -0.42 -11.74 0.22
CA GLY A 29 -0.81 -10.37 -0.08
C GLY A 29 0.39 -9.44 -0.09
N ARG A 30 0.17 -8.13 -0.04
CA ARG A 30 1.28 -7.18 0.12
C ARG A 30 2.18 -7.65 1.28
N PRO A 31 3.50 -7.81 1.06
CA PRO A 31 4.42 -8.23 2.12
C PRO A 31 4.22 -7.35 3.37
N GLY A 32 4.13 -8.00 4.53
CA GLY A 32 4.12 -7.29 5.81
C GLY A 32 5.39 -6.45 5.94
N ARG A 33 5.29 -5.29 6.59
CA ARG A 33 6.45 -4.41 6.84
C ARG A 33 7.41 -4.91 7.93
N GLY A 34 7.12 -6.06 8.53
CA GLY A 34 7.94 -6.69 9.57
C GLY A 34 7.67 -8.19 9.65
N ALA A 35 8.39 -8.88 10.53
CA ALA A 35 8.18 -10.30 10.81
C ALA A 35 6.79 -10.57 11.40
N GLU A 36 6.26 -9.60 12.15
CA GLU A 36 4.94 -9.64 12.77
C GLU A 36 4.03 -8.51 12.26
N PRO A 37 2.70 -8.62 12.41
CA PRO A 37 1.76 -7.54 12.10
C PRO A 37 2.11 -6.24 12.82
N MET A 38 1.96 -5.11 12.12
CA MET A 38 2.18 -3.78 12.72
C MET A 38 1.07 -3.46 13.73
N GLN A 39 1.45 -2.95 14.90
CA GLN A 39 0.51 -2.42 15.89
C GLN A 39 0.27 -0.92 15.68
N VAL A 40 -0.99 -0.49 15.83
CA VAL A 40 -1.35 0.94 15.84
C VAL A 40 -1.31 1.45 17.28
N ILE A 41 -0.53 2.52 17.50
CA ILE A 41 -0.43 3.21 18.79
C ILE A 41 -1.07 4.60 18.63
N ALA A 42 -2.07 4.91 19.45
CA ALA A 42 -2.69 6.23 19.48
C ALA A 42 -1.85 7.18 20.34
N VAL A 43 -1.41 8.30 19.75
CA VAL A 43 -0.64 9.36 20.43
C VAL A 43 -1.45 10.65 20.37
N ARG A 44 -1.53 11.37 21.51
CA ARG A 44 -2.15 12.71 21.54
C ARG A 44 -1.10 13.74 21.18
N LEU A 45 -1.40 14.54 20.17
CA LEU A 45 -0.59 15.66 19.74
C LEU A 45 -1.45 16.92 19.76
N THR A 46 -0.83 18.04 20.10
CA THR A 46 -1.41 19.38 19.95
C THR A 46 -1.54 19.74 18.46
N ALA A 47 -2.35 20.74 18.15
CA ALA A 47 -2.47 21.22 16.78
C ALA A 47 -1.14 21.78 16.23
N GLU A 48 -0.33 22.39 17.10
CA GLU A 48 1.00 22.91 16.76
C GLU A 48 1.97 21.77 16.40
N GLU A 49 1.98 20.70 17.19
CA GLU A 49 2.81 19.51 16.91
C GLU A 49 2.42 18.84 15.60
N ILE A 50 1.13 18.74 15.29
CA ILE A 50 0.64 18.20 14.01
C ILE A 50 1.12 19.08 12.85
N THR A 51 1.01 20.40 12.99
CA THR A 51 1.45 21.36 11.96
C THR A 51 2.96 21.27 11.71
N ALA A 52 3.75 21.18 12.78
CA ALA A 52 5.20 21.00 12.67
C ALA A 52 5.58 19.68 11.98
N LEU A 53 4.84 18.61 12.27
CA LEU A 53 5.02 17.32 11.63
C LEU A 53 4.68 17.34 10.13
N ASP A 54 3.64 18.09 9.74
CA ASP A 54 3.26 18.25 8.34
C ASP A 54 4.30 19.04 7.55
N ALA A 55 4.80 20.14 8.12
CA ALA A 55 5.88 20.91 7.51
C ALA A 55 7.16 20.07 7.33
N LEU A 56 7.48 19.20 8.31
CA LEU A 56 8.59 18.24 8.21
C LEU A 56 8.36 17.24 7.07
N ALA A 57 7.16 16.67 6.99
CA ALA A 57 6.80 15.68 5.97
C ALA A 57 6.83 16.28 4.55
N GLU A 58 6.34 17.50 4.37
CA GLU A 58 6.38 18.23 3.11
C GLU A 58 7.81 18.54 2.67
N ARG A 59 8.64 19.08 3.58
CA ARG A 59 10.05 19.41 3.28
C ARG A 59 10.84 18.19 2.81
N ASP A 60 10.60 17.05 3.44
CA ASP A 60 11.34 15.82 3.15
C ASP A 60 10.64 14.98 2.05
N ASN A 61 9.52 15.46 1.52
CA ASN A 61 8.66 14.80 0.52
C ASN A 61 8.29 13.34 0.91
N VAL A 62 7.88 13.15 2.17
CA VAL A 62 7.47 11.87 2.72
C VAL A 62 6.08 11.93 3.34
N SER A 63 5.46 10.78 3.57
CA SER A 63 4.22 10.74 4.35
C SER A 63 4.45 11.13 5.81
N ARG A 64 3.44 11.69 6.47
CA ARG A 64 3.40 11.91 7.91
C ARG A 64 3.83 10.67 8.72
N SER A 65 3.33 9.49 8.34
CA SER A 65 3.67 8.22 9.02
C SER A 65 5.16 7.87 8.91
N GLU A 66 5.81 8.29 7.83
CA GLU A 66 7.22 8.06 7.58
C GLU A 66 8.09 9.05 8.35
N ALA A 67 7.69 10.32 8.39
CA ALA A 67 8.34 11.33 9.24
C ALA A 67 8.33 10.90 10.73
N ILE A 68 7.20 10.41 11.24
CA ILE A 68 7.10 9.87 12.61
C ILE A 68 8.09 8.70 12.81
N ARG A 69 8.13 7.73 11.88
CA ARG A 69 9.03 6.58 12.00
C ARG A 69 10.50 7.01 12.00
N ARG A 70 10.90 7.97 11.16
CA ARG A 70 12.26 8.51 11.14
C ARG A 70 12.62 9.20 12.45
N ALA A 71 11.71 10.00 13.01
CA ALA A 71 11.91 10.65 14.30
C ALA A 71 12.12 9.61 15.42
N LEU A 72 11.30 8.55 15.45
CA LEU A 72 11.45 7.45 16.41
C LEU A 72 12.77 6.70 16.22
N ALA A 73 13.16 6.38 14.99
CA ALA A 73 14.41 5.69 14.69
C ALA A 73 15.64 6.53 15.07
N GLY A 74 15.58 7.86 14.87
CA GLY A 74 16.65 8.77 15.27
C GLY A 74 16.76 8.97 16.79
N TYR A 75 15.65 8.88 17.51
CA TYR A 75 15.64 8.98 18.98
C TYR A 75 16.06 7.68 19.68
N ALA A 76 15.67 6.53 19.13
CA ALA A 76 15.96 5.22 19.70
C ALA A 76 17.34 4.65 19.30
N ALA A 77 18.13 5.41 18.53
CA ALA A 77 19.47 5.02 18.07
C ALA A 77 20.52 5.08 19.18
#